data_AF-A0A832UP16-F1
#
_entry.id   AF-A0A832UP16-F1
#
_cell.length_a   1.000
_cell.length_b   1.000
_cell.length_c   1.000
_cell.angle_alpha   90.00
_cell.angle_beta   90.00
_cell.angle_gamma   90.00
#
_symmetry.space_group_name_H-M   'P 1'
#
loop_
_entity.id
_entity.type
_entity.pdbx_description
1 polymer ?
#
loop_
_entity_poly.entity_id
_entity_poly.type
_entity_poly.pdbx_seq_one_letter_code
_entity_poly.pdbx_strand_id
1 'polypeptide(L)'
;GGLTTIGANIFSMGIVGPVCGYIVWIALRKANISAPISIFFTAFVADLMTYVTTSVELALAFPGANMGATFAAFLGIFAVTQIPLAIAEGLLTMVIYNYIEGARPDILVRLGVISEQEAGAN
;
A
#
# COMPACT_ATOMS: atom_id res chain seq x y z
N GLY A 1 4.62 5.77 -16.74
CA GLY A 1 3.76 4.76 -17.39
C GLY A 1 4.18 4.58 -18.84
N GLY A 2 3.90 3.41 -19.43
CA GLY A 2 4.16 3.10 -20.84
C GLY A 2 3.07 2.18 -21.39
N LEU A 3 2.72 2.32 -22.68
CA LEU A 3 1.63 1.54 -23.29
C LEU A 3 1.96 0.03 -23.32
N THR A 4 3.20 -0.33 -23.60
CA THR A 4 3.66 -1.72 -23.62
C THR A 4 3.86 -2.30 -22.22
N THR A 5 4.06 -1.44 -21.20
CA THR A 5 4.24 -1.85 -19.80
C THR A 5 2.96 -1.74 -18.99
N ILE A 6 1.83 -1.38 -19.61
CA ILE A 6 0.57 -1.15 -18.89
C ILE A 6 0.11 -2.40 -18.14
N GLY A 7 0.30 -3.60 -18.72
CA GLY A 7 -0.06 -4.87 -18.07
C GLY A 7 0.75 -5.12 -16.80
N ALA A 8 2.07 -4.94 -16.86
CA ALA A 8 2.96 -5.06 -15.70
C ALA A 8 2.63 -4.02 -14.62
N ASN A 9 2.40 -2.76 -15.00
CA ASN A 9 2.02 -1.71 -14.06
C ASN A 9 0.66 -1.99 -13.40
N ILE A 10 -0.33 -2.47 -14.15
CA ILE A 10 -1.64 -2.86 -13.59
C ILE A 10 -1.46 -4.05 -12.64
N PHE A 11 -0.60 -5.00 -12.97
CA PHE A 11 -0.35 -6.15 -12.10
C PHE A 11 0.28 -5.73 -10.77
N SER A 12 1.35 -4.94 -10.79
CA SER A 12 2.00 -4.45 -9.58
C SER A 12 1.13 -3.48 -8.78
N MET A 13 0.70 -2.36 -9.38
CA MET A 13 -0.01 -1.26 -8.71
C MET A 13 -1.51 -1.50 -8.51
N GLY A 14 -2.15 -2.19 -9.46
CA GLY A 14 -3.59 -2.38 -9.47
C GLY A 14 -4.04 -3.69 -8.81
N ILE A 15 -3.15 -4.68 -8.68
CA ILE A 15 -3.48 -6.00 -8.12
C ILE A 15 -2.63 -6.28 -6.88
N VAL A 16 -1.30 -6.41 -7.01
CA VAL A 16 -0.46 -6.88 -5.91
C VAL A 16 -0.45 -5.90 -4.74
N GLY A 17 -0.21 -4.61 -4.98
CA GLY A 17 -0.26 -3.58 -3.94
C GLY A 17 -1.58 -3.58 -3.17
N PRO A 18 -2.74 -3.41 -3.84
CA PRO A 18 -4.05 -3.40 -3.20
C PRO A 18 -4.39 -4.70 -2.45
N VAL A 19 -4.03 -5.87 -3.00
CA VAL A 19 -4.26 -7.16 -2.33
C VAL A 19 -3.44 -7.26 -1.04
N CYS A 20 -2.15 -6.92 -1.09
CA CYS A 20 -1.28 -6.92 0.09
C CYS A 20 -1.75 -5.90 1.14
N GLY A 21 -2.09 -4.68 0.71
CA GLY A 21 -2.65 -3.66 1.59
C GLY A 21 -3.95 -4.12 2.25
N TYR A 22 -4.87 -4.74 1.50
CA TYR A 22 -6.13 -5.24 2.05
C TYR A 22 -5.93 -6.36 3.08
N ILE A 23 -4.97 -7.26 2.85
CA ILE A 23 -4.60 -8.28 3.83
C ILE A 23 -4.09 -7.61 5.13
N VAL A 24 -3.24 -6.59 5.01
CA VAL A 24 -2.73 -5.83 6.17
C VAL A 24 -3.87 -5.13 6.91
N TRP A 25 -4.78 -4.49 6.20
CA TRP A 25 -5.98 -3.87 6.78
C TRP A 25 -6.78 -4.87 7.60
N ILE A 26 -7.14 -6.02 7.02
CA ILE A 26 -7.90 -7.07 7.73
C ILE A 26 -7.13 -7.55 8.97
N ALA A 27 -5.82 -7.80 8.84
CA ALA A 27 -5.00 -8.31 9.93
C ALA A 27 -4.95 -7.32 11.11
N LEU A 28 -4.74 -6.03 10.83
CA LEU A 28 -4.66 -4.99 11.85
C LEU A 28 -6.02 -4.70 12.50
N ARG A 29 -7.11 -4.68 11.72
CA ARG A 29 -8.46 -4.50 12.27
C ARG A 29 -8.90 -5.69 13.12
N LYS A 30 -8.56 -6.93 12.74
CA LYS A 30 -8.78 -8.12 13.59
C LYS A 30 -7.95 -8.09 14.88
N ALA A 31 -6.78 -7.44 14.85
CA ALA A 31 -5.95 -7.22 16.03
C ALA A 31 -6.41 -6.02 16.89
N ASN A 32 -7.57 -5.42 16.60
CA ASN A 32 -8.11 -4.22 17.28
C ASN A 32 -7.16 -3.01 17.25
N ILE A 33 -6.34 -2.89 16.21
CA ILE A 33 -5.54 -1.69 15.98
C ILE A 33 -6.46 -0.57 15.45
N SER A 34 -6.21 0.67 15.88
CA SER A 34 -7.02 1.82 15.46
C SER A 34 -7.03 2.00 13.94
N ALA A 35 -8.15 2.50 13.40
CA ALA A 35 -8.33 2.64 11.95
C ALA A 35 -7.26 3.55 11.31
N PRO A 36 -6.86 4.70 11.90
CA PRO A 36 -5.82 5.55 11.33
C PRO A 36 -4.46 4.85 11.20
N ILE A 37 -4.04 4.13 12.25
CA ILE A 37 -2.78 3.37 12.24
C ILE A 37 -2.86 2.23 11.22
N SER A 38 -4.00 1.55 11.17
CA SER A 38 -4.22 0.47 10.20
C SER A 38 -4.13 0.96 8.76
N ILE A 39 -4.63 2.16 8.47
CA ILE A 39 -4.57 2.79 7.15
C ILE A 39 -3.14 3.17 6.77
N PHE A 40 -2.36 3.70 7.70
CA PHE A 40 -0.95 4.00 7.45
C PHE A 40 -0.20 2.75 6.99
N PHE A 41 -0.31 1.64 7.73
CA PHE A 41 0.37 0.41 7.36
C PHE A 41 -0.20 -0.24 6.10
N THR A 42 -1.50 -0.07 5.85
CA THR A 42 -2.15 -0.52 4.61
C THR A 42 -1.54 0.15 3.38
N ALA A 43 -1.44 1.49 3.39
CA ALA A 43 -0.83 2.26 2.30
C ALA A 43 0.68 1.95 2.19
N PHE A 44 1.40 1.99 3.31
CA PHE A 44 2.84 1.71 3.34
C PHE A 44 3.20 0.35 2.74
N VAL A 45 2.46 -0.71 3.12
CA VAL A 45 2.73 -2.06 2.59
C VAL A 45 2.27 -2.19 1.14
N ALA A 46 1.16 -1.58 0.74
CA ALA A 46 0.71 -1.59 -0.65
C ALA A 46 1.77 -0.98 -1.59
N ASP A 47 2.36 0.14 -1.21
CA ASP A 47 3.42 0.81 -1.97
C ASP A 47 4.67 -0.08 -2.04
N LEU A 48 5.16 -0.56 -0.90
CA LEU A 48 6.34 -1.42 -0.88
C LEU A 48 6.15 -2.68 -1.75
N MET A 49 4.98 -3.32 -1.67
CA MET A 49 4.71 -4.53 -2.45
C MET A 49 4.58 -4.26 -3.95
N THR A 50 4.12 -3.06 -4.33
CA THR A 50 4.18 -2.60 -5.72
C THR A 50 5.62 -2.57 -6.22
N TYR A 51 6.54 -1.98 -5.45
CA TYR A 51 7.94 -1.85 -5.86
C TYR A 51 8.72 -3.16 -5.80
N VAL A 52 8.42 -4.02 -4.82
CA VAL A 52 8.95 -5.39 -4.80
C VAL A 52 8.53 -6.14 -6.07
N THR A 53 7.24 -6.07 -6.44
CA THR A 53 6.73 -6.72 -7.66
C THR A 53 7.39 -6.15 -8.91
N THR A 54 7.53 -4.82 -8.98
CA THR A 54 8.23 -4.15 -10.09
C THR A 54 9.69 -4.60 -10.19
N SER A 55 10.40 -4.76 -9.06
CA SER A 55 11.77 -5.29 -9.06
C SER A 55 11.84 -6.73 -9.56
N VAL A 56 10.83 -7.56 -9.26
CA VAL A 56 10.74 -8.92 -9.81
C VAL A 56 10.50 -8.88 -11.33
N GLU A 57 9.56 -8.05 -11.80
CA GLU A 57 9.27 -7.87 -13.23
C GLU A 57 10.51 -7.43 -14.01
N LEU A 58 11.26 -6.46 -13.49
CA LEU A 58 12.50 -6.00 -14.09
C LEU A 58 13.61 -7.06 -14.07
N ALA A 59 13.73 -7.83 -12.99
CA ALA A 59 14.70 -8.92 -12.90
C ALA A 59 14.39 -10.05 -13.87
N LEU A 60 13.10 -10.34 -14.12
CA LEU A 60 12.66 -11.30 -15.14
C LEU A 60 12.88 -10.77 -16.56
N ALA A 61 12.68 -9.47 -16.80
CA ALA A 61 12.85 -8.86 -18.11
C ALA A 61 14.33 -8.65 -18.50
N PHE A 62 15.20 -8.38 -17.53
CA PHE A 62 16.62 -8.10 -17.73
C PHE A 62 17.51 -8.96 -16.83
N PRO A 63 17.45 -10.30 -16.93
CA PRO A 63 18.28 -11.17 -16.12
C PRO A 63 19.74 -10.92 -16.50
N GLY A 64 20.54 -10.43 -15.54
CA GLY A 64 21.99 -10.31 -15.71
C GLY A 64 22.65 -11.69 -15.67
N ALA A 65 23.85 -11.78 -15.08
CA ALA A 65 24.47 -13.08 -14.84
C ALA A 65 23.72 -13.94 -13.80
N ASN A 66 22.98 -13.31 -12.89
CA ASN A 66 22.19 -13.97 -11.84
C ASN A 66 20.92 -13.15 -11.57
N MET A 67 19.74 -13.78 -11.70
CA MET A 67 18.44 -13.14 -11.49
C MET A 67 18.27 -12.58 -10.07
N GLY A 68 18.73 -13.31 -9.04
CA GLY A 68 18.66 -12.85 -7.65
C GLY A 68 19.52 -11.62 -7.40
N ALA A 69 20.70 -11.54 -8.05
CA ALA A 69 21.56 -10.36 -7.99
C ALA A 69 20.92 -9.16 -8.69
N THR A 70 20.30 -9.36 -9.86
CA THR A 70 19.56 -8.31 -10.58
C THR A 70 18.36 -7.82 -9.76
N PHE A 71 17.58 -8.72 -9.16
CA PHE A 71 16.47 -8.36 -8.28
C PHE A 71 16.94 -7.52 -7.09
N ALA A 72 18.00 -7.96 -6.41
CA ALA A 72 18.57 -7.22 -5.27
C ALA A 72 19.07 -5.83 -5.69
N ALA A 73 19.66 -5.70 -6.88
CA ALA A 73 20.09 -4.41 -7.41
C ALA A 73 18.91 -3.46 -7.66
N PHE A 74 17.86 -3.91 -8.36
CA PHE A 74 16.67 -3.07 -8.59
C PHE A 74 15.96 -2.70 -7.29
N LEU A 75 15.77 -3.68 -6.40
CA LEU A 75 15.13 -3.44 -5.11
C LEU A 75 15.94 -2.46 -4.27
N GLY A 76 17.27 -2.59 -4.24
CA GLY A 76 18.16 -1.68 -3.51
C GLY A 76 18.11 -0.24 -4.03
N ILE A 77 18.10 -0.06 -5.36
CA ILE A 77 17.97 1.26 -5.99
C ILE A 77 16.62 1.89 -5.66
N PHE A 78 15.53 1.12 -5.76
CA PHE A 78 14.20 1.61 -5.43
C PHE A 78 14.06 1.90 -3.93
N ALA A 79 14.58 1.07 -3.04
CA ALA A 79 14.41 1.24 -1.59
C ALA A 79 14.77 2.65 -1.09
N VAL A 80 15.81 3.28 -1.63
CA VAL A 80 16.26 4.63 -1.26
C VAL A 80 15.18 5.70 -1.49
N THR A 81 14.35 5.54 -2.52
CA THR A 81 13.31 6.50 -2.88
C THR A 81 11.93 6.04 -2.44
N GLN A 82 11.67 4.74 -2.53
CA GLN A 82 10.35 4.17 -2.31
C GLN A 82 10.02 3.95 -0.84
N ILE A 83 11.01 3.68 0.03
CA ILE A 83 10.75 3.63 1.47
C ILE A 83 10.34 5.02 2.00
N PRO A 84 11.07 6.12 1.70
CA PRO A 84 10.62 7.45 2.08
C PRO A 84 9.25 7.83 1.50
N LEU A 85 9.00 7.48 0.23
CA LEU A 85 7.71 7.76 -0.42
C LEU A 85 6.56 7.01 0.27
N ALA A 86 6.72 5.70 0.51
CA ALA A 86 5.71 4.88 1.18
C ALA A 86 5.38 5.38 2.59
N ILE A 87 6.39 5.89 3.33
CA ILE A 87 6.14 6.52 4.64
C ILE A 87 5.32 7.79 4.47
N ALA A 88 5.68 8.65 3.50
CA ALA A 88 4.96 9.89 3.23
C ALA A 88 3.51 9.63 2.77
N GLU A 89 3.28 8.67 1.88
CA GLU A 89 1.95 8.27 1.42
C GLU A 89 1.13 7.62 2.53
N GLY A 90 1.75 6.79 3.37
CA GLY A 90 1.12 6.26 4.58
C GLY A 90 0.61 7.37 5.50
N LEU A 91 1.44 8.38 5.78
CA LEU A 91 1.05 9.52 6.61
C LEU A 91 -0.04 10.37 5.95
N LEU A 92 0.11 10.65 4.66
CA LEU A 92 -0.88 11.41 3.88
C LEU A 92 -2.24 10.71 3.91
N THR A 93 -2.27 9.40 3.69
CA THR A 93 -3.50 8.61 3.68
C THR A 93 -4.14 8.58 5.07
N MET A 94 -3.35 8.48 6.14
CA MET A 94 -3.85 8.61 7.51
C MET A 94 -4.50 9.98 7.75
N VAL A 95 -3.87 11.08 7.31
CA VAL A 95 -4.43 12.43 7.46
C VAL A 95 -5.73 12.57 6.67
N ILE A 96 -5.79 12.07 5.44
CA ILE A 96 -7.00 12.08 4.61
C ILE A 96 -8.12 11.29 5.30
N TYR A 97 -7.81 10.11 5.86
CA TYR A 97 -8.79 9.32 6.60
C TYR A 97 -9.35 10.09 7.81
N ASN A 98 -8.48 10.64 8.66
CA ASN A 98 -8.90 11.39 9.85
C ASN A 98 -9.78 12.59 9.47
N TYR A 99 -9.47 13.25 8.35
CA TYR A 99 -10.29 14.34 7.84
C TYR A 99 -11.68 13.85 7.41
N ILE A 100 -11.76 12.73 6.68
CA ILE A 100 -13.04 12.13 6.26
C ILE A 100 -13.84 11.69 7.48
N GLU A 101 -13.20 11.05 8.46
CA GLU A 101 -13.83 10.60 9.69
C GLU A 101 -14.41 11.78 10.49
N GLY A 102 -13.67 12.87 10.62
CA GLY A 102 -14.17 14.07 11.30
C GLY A 102 -15.25 14.83 10.53
N ALA A 103 -15.16 14.88 9.20
CA ALA A 103 -16.10 15.64 8.38
C ALA A 103 -17.40 14.88 8.07
N ARG A 104 -17.29 13.57 7.82
CA ARG A 104 -18.36 12.69 7.31
C ARG A 104 -18.21 11.26 7.85
N PRO A 105 -18.31 11.06 9.18
CA PRO A 105 -18.21 9.72 9.78
C PRO A 105 -19.33 8.78 9.30
N ASP A 106 -20.47 9.35 8.90
CA ASP A 106 -21.62 8.62 8.35
C ASP A 106 -21.26 7.79 7.10
N ILE A 107 -20.32 8.25 6.28
CA ILE A 107 -19.86 7.54 5.09
C ILE A 107 -19.09 6.27 5.50
N LEU A 108 -18.21 6.39 6.49
CA LEU A 108 -17.38 5.27 6.95
C LEU A 108 -18.21 4.19 7.63
N VAL A 109 -19.23 4.58 8.40
CA VAL A 109 -20.21 3.65 8.98
C VAL A 109 -21.01 2.95 7.88
N ARG A 110 -21.53 3.70 6.90
CA ARG A 110 -22.32 3.12 5.79
C ARG A 110 -21.52 2.14 4.95
N LEU A 111 -20.21 2.36 4.79
CA LEU A 111 -19.30 1.46 4.10
C LEU A 111 -18.80 0.30 4.97
N GLY A 112 -19.18 0.25 6.26
CA GLY A 112 -18.77 -0.79 7.20
C GLY A 112 -17.27 -0.75 7.54
N VAL A 113 -16.63 0.41 7.40
CA VAL A 113 -15.20 0.61 7.71
C VAL A 113 -14.99 0.73 9.22
N ILE A 114 -15.89 1.44 9.89
CA ILE A 114 -15.95 1.62 11.35
C ILE A 114 -17.35 1.33 11.87
N SER A 115 -17.45 1.00 13.15
CA SER A 115 -18.75 0.81 13.82
C SER A 115 -19.41 2.13 14.20
N GLU A 116 -20.73 2.14 14.42
CA GLU A 116 -21.44 3.32 14.96
C GLU A 116 -20.87 3.75 16.33
N GLN A 117 -20.44 2.79 17.15
CA GLN A 117 -19.79 3.05 18.44
C GLN A 117 -18.44 3.75 18.28
N GLU A 118 -17.65 3.36 17.28
CA GLU A 118 -16.35 3.97 16.97
C GLU A 118 -16.52 5.38 16.37
N ALA A 119 -17.58 5.59 15.59
CA ALA A 119 -17.93 6.91 15.04
C ALA A 119 -18.46 7.90 16.10
N GLY A 120 -19.17 7.43 17.11
CA GLY A 120 -19.74 8.27 18.19
C GLY A 120 -18.86 8.42 19.43
N ALA A 121 -17.71 7.74 19.49
CA ALA A 121 -16.75 7.80 20.60
C ALA A 121 -15.68 8.90 20.45
N ASN A 122 -15.68 9.63 19.32
CA ASN A 122 -14.78 10.74 19.02
C ASN A 122 -15.47 12.09 19.22
#